data_AF-A0A5R2NE52-F1
#
_entry.id   AF-A0A5R2NE52-F1
#
_cell.length_a   1.000
_cell.length_b   1.000
_cell.length_c   1.000
_cell.angle_alpha   90.00
_cell.angle_beta   90.00
_cell.angle_gamma   90.00
#
_symmetry.space_group_name_H-M   'P 1'
#
loop_
_entity.id
_entity.type
_entity.pdbx_description
1 polymer ?
#
loop_
_entity_poly.entity_id
_entity_poly.type
_entity_poly.pdbx_seq_one_letter_code
_entity_poly.pdbx_strand_id
1 'polypeptide(L)'
;MRPARRPRQRRPDRLHAHPALHRHARHDGHRARHRQPAHPAGRRPRLSPATRHSPSIADLRAHDFIRYIRSGRPLSVTFADGTEIMPDGRFDTDDGGAIRHAALAGAGIAHLMQFAVKEDLNAGRLLCVVPDMPLPTMPVHIVHAFGRQLPVRARLFVEFLVRQMGRLDR
;
A
#
# COMPACT_ATOMS: atom_id res chain seq x y z
N MET A 1 -27.38 66.72 13.84
CA MET A 1 -27.79 65.47 14.53
C MET A 1 -28.49 64.57 13.50
N ARG A 2 -27.82 63.47 13.13
CA ARG A 2 -28.21 62.33 12.24
C ARG A 2 -28.61 62.59 10.77
N PRO A 3 -27.79 62.14 9.78
CA PRO A 3 -28.25 61.88 8.43
C PRO A 3 -28.70 60.42 8.23
N ALA A 4 -29.61 60.23 7.27
CA ALA A 4 -30.31 58.99 6.94
C ALA A 4 -29.43 57.91 6.26
N ARG A 5 -29.81 56.65 6.49
CA ARG A 5 -29.12 55.41 6.08
C ARG A 5 -29.05 55.24 4.56
N ARG A 6 -27.85 54.95 4.04
CA ARG A 6 -27.63 54.40 2.68
C ARG A 6 -28.08 52.93 2.58
N PRO A 7 -28.52 52.45 1.40
CA PRO A 7 -28.93 51.07 1.19
C PRO A 7 -27.73 50.11 1.13
N ARG A 8 -27.88 48.91 1.71
CA ARG A 8 -26.89 47.82 1.68
C ARG A 8 -26.75 47.25 0.26
N GLN A 9 -25.62 47.50 -0.40
CA GLN A 9 -25.19 46.73 -1.57
C GLN A 9 -24.86 45.29 -1.15
N ARG A 10 -25.54 44.32 -1.79
CA ARG A 10 -25.19 42.90 -1.74
C ARG A 10 -23.85 42.69 -2.45
N ARG A 11 -22.89 42.04 -1.77
CA ARG A 11 -21.68 41.50 -2.41
C ARG A 11 -22.03 40.17 -3.11
N PRO A 12 -21.58 39.91 -4.35
CA PRO A 12 -21.59 38.57 -4.90
C PRO A 12 -20.33 37.80 -4.42
N ASP A 13 -20.55 36.59 -3.92
CA ASP A 13 -19.51 35.61 -3.62
C ASP A 13 -18.74 35.24 -4.91
N ARG A 14 -17.44 35.53 -4.92
CA ARG A 14 -16.54 35.01 -5.96
C ARG A 14 -16.19 33.56 -5.62
N LEU A 15 -16.86 32.66 -6.34
CA LEU A 15 -16.46 31.27 -6.54
C LEU A 15 -15.00 31.23 -7.03
N HIS A 16 -14.10 30.69 -6.22
CA HIS A 16 -12.80 30.24 -6.70
C HIS A 16 -12.99 28.93 -7.47
N ALA A 17 -12.86 29.02 -8.79
CA ALA A 17 -12.76 27.87 -9.68
C ALA A 17 -11.43 27.16 -9.44
N HIS A 18 -11.48 25.89 -9.02
CA HIS A 18 -10.34 24.98 -9.02
C HIS A 18 -10.26 24.33 -10.42
N PRO A 19 -9.16 24.50 -11.19
CA PRO A 19 -9.01 23.80 -12.45
C PRO A 19 -8.57 22.35 -12.17
N ALA A 20 -9.50 21.42 -12.35
CA ALA A 20 -9.20 20.00 -12.48
C ALA A 20 -8.76 19.72 -13.92
N LEU A 21 -7.49 19.35 -14.10
CA LEU A 21 -7.02 18.62 -15.28
C LEU A 21 -6.19 17.43 -14.79
N HIS A 22 -6.88 16.36 -14.39
CA HIS A 22 -6.27 15.05 -14.30
C HIS A 22 -6.03 14.54 -15.73
N ARG A 23 -4.79 14.72 -16.21
CA ARG A 23 -4.27 13.98 -17.36
C ARG A 23 -4.35 12.50 -17.03
N HIS A 24 -5.10 11.75 -17.82
CA HIS A 24 -5.05 10.30 -17.84
C HIS A 24 -3.59 9.84 -18.01
N ALA A 25 -3.00 9.33 -16.94
CA ALA A 25 -1.80 8.53 -17.03
C ALA A 25 -2.21 7.20 -17.67
N ARG A 26 -1.77 7.01 -18.91
CA ARG A 26 -1.86 5.72 -19.59
C ARG A 26 -1.07 4.71 -18.75
N HIS A 27 -1.68 3.59 -18.42
CA HIS A 27 -1.00 2.42 -17.88
C HIS A 27 -0.11 1.83 -18.99
N ASP A 28 1.06 2.42 -19.20
CA ASP A 28 2.10 1.84 -20.05
C ASP A 28 2.82 0.73 -19.27
N GLY A 29 2.89 -0.44 -19.90
CA GLY A 29 3.39 -1.73 -19.42
C GLY A 29 4.31 -1.76 -18.19
N HIS A 30 3.91 -2.58 -17.21
CA HIS A 30 4.68 -2.98 -16.03
C HIS A 30 6.03 -3.61 -16.44
N ARG A 31 7.06 -2.77 -16.57
CA ARG A 31 8.45 -3.24 -16.63
C ARG A 31 8.98 -3.32 -15.21
N ALA A 32 9.18 -4.54 -14.72
CA ALA A 32 10.11 -4.79 -13.62
C ALA A 32 11.44 -4.12 -13.97
N ARG A 33 11.76 -3.02 -13.30
CA ARG A 33 13.03 -2.32 -13.54
C ARG A 33 14.09 -3.07 -12.77
N HIS A 34 14.86 -3.88 -13.48
CA HIS A 34 16.08 -4.46 -12.94
C HIS A 34 17.08 -3.32 -12.69
N ARG A 35 17.10 -2.80 -11.46
CA ARG A 35 18.13 -1.83 -11.05
C ARG A 35 19.40 -2.62 -10.70
N GLN A 36 20.54 -2.19 -11.22
CA GLN A 36 21.83 -2.71 -10.76
C GLN A 36 22.02 -2.35 -9.28
N PRO A 37 22.38 -3.31 -8.42
CA PRO A 37 22.55 -3.06 -6.99
C PRO A 37 23.70 -2.08 -6.76
N ALA A 38 23.51 -1.14 -5.83
CA ALA A 38 24.53 -0.16 -5.42
C ALA A 38 25.60 -0.74 -4.48
N HIS A 39 25.59 -2.05 -4.24
CA HIS A 39 26.49 -2.76 -3.32
C HIS A 39 27.04 -4.05 -3.96
N PRO A 40 28.27 -4.48 -3.60
CA PRO A 40 28.87 -5.68 -4.17
C PRO A 40 28.01 -6.91 -3.86
N ALA A 41 27.99 -7.83 -4.83
CA ALA A 41 27.04 -8.93 -4.98
C ALA A 41 27.21 -10.09 -3.97
N GLY A 42 27.40 -9.81 -2.68
CA GLY A 42 27.33 -10.84 -1.63
C GLY A 42 25.88 -11.24 -1.41
N ARG A 43 25.51 -12.51 -1.60
CA ARG A 43 24.17 -13.00 -1.29
C ARG A 43 23.93 -12.85 0.22
N ARG A 44 22.91 -12.08 0.63
CA ARG A 44 22.58 -11.95 2.05
C ARG A 44 22.11 -13.30 2.60
N PRO A 45 22.33 -13.57 3.91
CA PRO A 45 21.93 -14.83 4.52
C PRO A 45 20.44 -15.08 4.29
N ARG A 46 20.06 -16.34 4.08
CA ARG A 46 18.65 -16.73 4.04
C ARG A 46 18.14 -16.89 5.46
N LEU A 47 16.96 -16.37 5.76
CA LEU A 47 16.24 -16.73 6.98
C LEU A 47 16.00 -18.24 6.95
N SER A 48 16.64 -18.95 7.87
CA SER A 48 16.36 -20.36 8.10
C SER A 48 15.24 -20.47 9.12
N PRO A 49 14.26 -21.37 8.94
CA PRO A 49 13.20 -21.61 9.93
C PRO A 49 13.72 -22.18 11.26
N ALA A 50 15.02 -22.50 11.35
CA ALA A 50 15.66 -23.13 12.51
C ALA A 50 16.26 -22.16 13.55
N THR A 51 16.06 -20.85 13.40
CA THR A 51 16.49 -19.89 14.42
C THR A 51 15.64 -20.11 15.68
N ARG A 52 16.27 -20.38 16.83
CA ARG A 52 15.58 -20.61 18.13
C ARG A 52 14.80 -19.39 18.65
N HIS A 53 14.83 -18.27 17.93
CA HIS A 53 14.19 -17.02 18.28
C HIS A 53 13.46 -16.46 17.05
N SER A 54 12.28 -15.86 17.27
CA SER A 54 11.60 -15.06 16.26
C SER A 54 12.57 -13.99 15.73
N PRO A 55 12.74 -13.86 14.40
CA PRO A 55 13.57 -12.82 13.82
C PRO A 55 13.20 -11.43 14.35
N SER A 56 14.20 -10.65 14.73
CA SER A 56 14.02 -9.25 15.15
C SER A 56 13.96 -8.32 13.94
N ILE A 57 13.53 -7.07 14.15
CA ILE A 57 13.62 -6.02 13.11
C ILE A 57 15.07 -5.80 12.64
N ALA A 58 16.06 -5.99 13.52
CA ALA A 58 17.46 -5.89 13.14
C ALA A 58 17.85 -6.99 12.15
N ASP A 59 17.33 -8.21 12.33
CA ASP A 59 17.56 -9.32 11.41
C ASP A 59 16.95 -9.04 10.04
N LEU A 60 15.75 -8.44 10.00
CA LEU A 60 15.12 -8.03 8.73
C LEU A 60 16.05 -7.14 7.89
N ARG A 61 16.73 -6.17 8.50
CA ARG A 61 17.64 -5.24 7.78
C ARG A 61 18.81 -5.96 7.12
N ALA A 62 19.19 -7.14 7.61
CA ALA A 62 20.29 -7.95 7.09
C ALA A 62 19.88 -8.87 5.92
N HIS A 63 18.60 -8.91 5.55
CA HIS A 63 18.07 -9.77 4.49
C HIS A 63 17.74 -8.99 3.21
N ASP A 64 17.65 -9.70 2.09
CA ASP A 64 17.21 -9.14 0.81
C ASP A 64 15.67 -9.02 0.82
N PHE A 65 15.16 -7.81 0.58
CA PHE A 65 13.75 -7.57 0.34
C PHE A 65 13.42 -7.52 -1.14
N ILE A 66 12.19 -7.93 -1.43
CA ILE A 66 11.47 -7.65 -2.66
C ILE A 66 10.69 -6.36 -2.40
N ARG A 67 11.10 -5.25 -3.02
CA ARG A 67 10.65 -3.91 -2.62
C ARG A 67 9.51 -3.43 -3.51
N TYR A 68 8.45 -2.96 -2.85
CA TYR A 68 7.42 -2.17 -3.52
C TYR A 68 7.96 -0.77 -3.79
N ILE A 69 7.93 -0.32 -5.05
CA ILE A 69 8.29 1.05 -5.42
C ILE A 69 7.05 1.88 -5.75
N ARG A 70 7.05 3.14 -5.30
CA ARG A 70 6.03 4.12 -5.65
C ARG A 70 6.72 5.40 -6.08
N SER A 71 6.36 5.91 -7.26
CA SER A 71 6.99 7.11 -7.84
C SER A 71 8.53 7.00 -7.92
N GLY A 72 9.04 5.80 -8.24
CA GLY A 72 10.48 5.55 -8.38
C GLY A 72 11.25 5.43 -7.06
N ARG A 73 10.58 5.40 -5.91
CA ARG A 73 11.20 5.23 -4.59
C ARG A 73 10.66 3.99 -3.89
N PRO A 74 11.52 3.17 -3.24
CA PRO A 74 11.07 2.11 -2.36
C PRO A 74 10.19 2.67 -1.24
N LEU A 75 9.14 1.93 -0.91
CA LEU A 75 8.34 2.18 0.28
C LEU A 75 9.01 1.56 1.50
N SER A 76 8.93 2.28 2.62
CA SER A 76 9.23 1.72 3.93
C SER A 76 8.18 0.69 4.35
N VAL A 77 8.59 -0.18 5.28
CA VAL A 77 7.68 -1.07 6.01
C VAL A 77 7.48 -0.45 7.38
N THR A 78 6.24 -0.09 7.69
CA THR A 78 5.83 0.46 8.99
C THR A 78 5.06 -0.62 9.74
N PHE A 79 5.44 -0.86 11.00
CA PHE A 79 4.82 -1.80 11.91
C PHE A 79 3.76 -1.10 12.77
N ALA A 80 2.88 -1.89 13.41
CA ALA A 80 1.76 -1.35 14.18
C ALA A 80 2.19 -0.54 15.42
N ASP A 81 3.39 -0.80 15.94
CA ASP A 81 4.01 -0.05 17.05
C ASP A 81 4.63 1.29 16.61
N GLY A 82 4.58 1.61 15.31
CA GLY A 82 5.18 2.80 14.72
C GLY A 82 6.64 2.62 14.30
N THR A 83 7.24 1.45 14.54
CA THR A 83 8.58 1.17 14.05
C THR A 83 8.59 1.15 12.52
N GLU A 84 9.59 1.78 11.92
CA GLU A 84 9.76 1.86 10.47
C GLU A 84 11.11 1.31 10.03
N ILE A 85 11.11 0.55 8.95
CA ILE A 85 12.32 0.12 8.25
C ILE A 85 12.28 0.55 6.80
N MET A 86 13.41 1.05 6.30
CA MET A 86 13.65 1.16 4.87
C MET A 86 14.25 -0.16 4.39
N PRO A 87 13.50 -0.99 3.62
CA PRO A 87 14.01 -2.26 3.16
C PRO A 87 15.12 -2.06 2.12
N ASP A 88 16.19 -2.83 2.27
CA ASP A 88 17.22 -2.97 1.24
C ASP A 88 16.97 -4.24 0.43
N GLY A 89 17.19 -4.16 -0.88
CA GLY A 89 16.69 -5.17 -1.79
C GLY A 89 17.15 -5.00 -3.22
N ARG A 90 17.22 -6.13 -3.91
CA ARG A 90 17.74 -6.27 -5.28
C ARG A 90 16.65 -6.28 -6.34
N PHE A 91 15.39 -6.37 -5.92
CA PHE A 91 14.25 -6.44 -6.81
C PHE A 91 13.23 -5.37 -6.46
N ASP A 92 12.90 -4.55 -7.45
CA ASP A 92 11.97 -3.43 -7.33
C ASP A 92 10.79 -3.64 -8.28
N THR A 93 9.58 -3.50 -7.77
CA THR A 93 8.35 -3.56 -8.56
C THR A 93 7.24 -2.73 -7.91
N ASP A 94 6.29 -2.25 -8.70
CA ASP A 94 5.08 -1.57 -8.23
C ASP A 94 3.85 -2.49 -8.28
N ASP A 95 4.05 -3.79 -8.50
CA ASP A 95 2.99 -4.79 -8.64
C ASP A 95 3.03 -5.80 -7.48
N GLY A 96 1.94 -5.88 -6.71
CA GLY A 96 1.85 -6.79 -5.56
C GLY A 96 1.85 -8.28 -5.94
N GLY A 97 1.33 -8.63 -7.11
CA GLY A 97 1.38 -9.99 -7.63
C GLY A 97 2.80 -10.41 -7.98
N ALA A 98 3.57 -9.52 -8.62
CA ALA A 98 4.99 -9.74 -8.91
C ALA A 98 5.81 -9.93 -7.61
N ILE A 99 5.52 -9.14 -6.57
CA ILE A 99 6.15 -9.34 -5.25
C ILE A 99 5.83 -10.73 -4.69
N ARG A 100 4.54 -11.13 -4.72
CA ARG A 100 4.11 -12.44 -4.24
C ARG A 100 4.80 -13.58 -5.00
N HIS A 101 4.84 -13.52 -6.32
CA HIS A 101 5.51 -14.54 -7.14
C HIS A 101 7.01 -14.61 -6.86
N ALA A 102 7.69 -13.47 -6.70
CA ALA A 102 9.10 -13.44 -6.33
C ALA A 102 9.34 -14.02 -4.93
N ALA A 103 8.44 -13.77 -3.97
CA ALA A 103 8.52 -14.33 -2.63
C ALA A 103 8.37 -15.87 -2.64
N LEU A 104 7.40 -16.38 -3.39
CA LEU A 104 7.19 -17.82 -3.61
C LEU A 104 8.39 -18.49 -4.31
N ALA A 105 9.11 -17.75 -5.15
CA ALA A 105 10.36 -18.21 -5.78
C ALA A 105 11.58 -18.13 -4.83
N GLY A 106 11.41 -17.67 -3.59
CA GLY A 106 12.48 -17.56 -2.60
C GLY A 106 13.48 -16.43 -2.88
N ALA A 107 13.02 -15.36 -3.55
CA ALA A 107 13.85 -14.20 -3.88
C ALA A 107 14.15 -13.28 -2.68
N GLY A 108 13.37 -13.36 -1.61
CA GLY A 108 13.59 -12.56 -0.41
C GLY A 108 12.33 -12.36 0.45
N ILE A 109 12.42 -11.39 1.36
CA ILE A 109 11.31 -10.98 2.23
C ILE A 109 10.38 -10.03 1.47
N ALA A 110 9.06 -10.18 1.65
CA ALA A 110 8.05 -9.36 1.02
C ALA A 110 7.11 -8.71 2.04
N HIS A 111 6.77 -7.45 1.82
CA HIS A 111 5.69 -6.76 2.52
C HIS A 111 4.44 -6.77 1.63
N LEU A 112 3.44 -7.55 2.02
CA LEU A 112 2.21 -7.78 1.25
C LEU A 112 0.97 -7.73 2.15
N MET A 113 -0.18 -7.42 1.55
CA MET A 113 -1.47 -7.50 2.25
C MET A 113 -1.80 -8.96 2.55
N GLN A 114 -2.17 -9.26 3.80
CA GLN A 114 -2.39 -10.63 4.26
C GLN A 114 -3.42 -11.40 3.42
N PHE A 115 -4.53 -10.76 3.02
CA PHE A 115 -5.54 -11.42 2.19
C PHE A 115 -4.98 -11.92 0.85
N ALA A 116 -3.96 -11.26 0.30
CA ALA A 116 -3.38 -11.61 -1.00
C ALA A 116 -2.47 -12.84 -0.94
N VAL A 117 -2.01 -13.20 0.26
CA VAL A 117 -1.08 -14.32 0.50
C VAL A 117 -1.63 -15.35 1.49
N LYS A 118 -2.88 -15.20 1.92
CA LYS A 118 -3.50 -16.04 2.94
C LYS A 118 -3.42 -17.53 2.60
N GLU A 119 -3.71 -17.87 1.35
CA GLU A 119 -3.64 -19.26 0.90
C GLU A 119 -2.20 -19.80 0.93
N ASP A 120 -1.21 -18.99 0.60
CA ASP A 120 0.20 -19.39 0.63
C ASP A 120 0.72 -19.58 2.05
N LEU A 121 0.27 -18.73 2.97
CA LEU A 121 0.55 -18.87 4.40
C LEU A 121 -0.08 -20.17 4.93
N ASN A 122 -1.36 -20.41 4.63
CA ASN A 122 -2.07 -21.61 5.05
C ASN A 122 -1.45 -22.90 4.46
N ALA A 123 -0.97 -22.84 3.21
CA ALA A 123 -0.31 -23.95 2.55
C ALA A 123 1.18 -24.11 2.95
N GLY A 124 1.72 -23.24 3.81
CA GLY A 124 3.12 -23.26 4.21
C GLY A 124 4.11 -22.90 3.09
N ARG A 125 3.63 -22.35 1.98
CA ARG A 125 4.47 -21.86 0.87
C ARG A 125 5.17 -20.53 1.22
N LEU A 126 4.52 -19.73 2.05
CA LEU A 126 5.09 -18.53 2.66
C LEU A 126 5.04 -18.67 4.18
N LEU A 127 5.95 -17.98 4.85
CA LEU A 127 6.03 -17.94 6.31
C LEU A 127 6.00 -16.49 6.79
N CYS A 128 5.32 -16.23 7.90
CA CYS A 128 5.39 -14.93 8.57
C CYS A 128 6.76 -14.81 9.26
N VAL A 129 7.55 -13.81 8.85
CA VAL A 129 8.93 -13.66 9.32
C VAL A 129 9.01 -13.09 10.74
N VAL A 130 8.10 -12.17 11.10
CA VAL A 130 8.10 -11.47 12.41
C VAL A 130 6.71 -11.52 13.05
N PRO A 131 6.26 -12.70 13.52
CA PRO A 131 4.88 -12.87 14.01
C PRO A 131 4.56 -11.97 15.22
N ASP A 132 5.57 -11.62 16.02
CA ASP A 132 5.43 -10.82 17.23
C ASP A 132 5.33 -9.30 16.97
N MET A 133 5.54 -8.88 15.71
CA MET A 133 5.49 -7.47 15.30
C MET A 133 4.52 -7.30 14.14
N PRO A 134 3.21 -7.13 14.41
CA PRO A 134 2.21 -7.06 13.38
C PRO A 134 2.35 -5.77 12.55
N LEU A 135 1.91 -5.85 11.30
CA LEU A 135 1.73 -4.69 10.44
C LEU A 135 0.44 -3.96 10.81
N PRO A 136 0.35 -2.63 10.57
CA PRO A 136 -0.86 -1.88 10.84
C PRO A 136 -2.02 -2.38 9.96
N THR A 137 -3.23 -2.34 10.50
CA THR A 137 -4.44 -2.61 9.72
C THR A 137 -4.65 -1.48 8.71
N MET A 138 -4.72 -1.84 7.44
CA MET A 138 -4.96 -0.88 6.36
C MET A 138 -6.46 -0.85 6.01
N PRO A 139 -7.18 0.26 6.22
CA PRO A 139 -8.58 0.34 5.84
C PRO A 139 -8.73 0.28 4.31
N VAL A 140 -9.73 -0.47 3.85
CA VAL A 140 -10.13 -0.46 2.44
C VAL A 140 -11.26 0.54 2.27
N HIS A 141 -11.09 1.49 1.35
CA HIS A 141 -12.06 2.53 1.06
C HIS A 141 -12.70 2.31 -0.32
N ILE A 142 -14.00 2.58 -0.41
CA ILE A 142 -14.71 2.69 -1.69
C ILE A 142 -14.83 4.18 -2.02
N VAL A 143 -14.27 4.58 -3.17
CA VAL A 143 -14.28 5.97 -3.65
C VAL A 143 -15.16 6.06 -4.89
N HIS A 144 -16.06 7.05 -4.96
CA HIS A 144 -16.98 7.24 -6.08
C HIS A 144 -17.17 8.72 -6.44
N ALA A 145 -17.64 8.99 -7.66
CA ALA A 145 -17.83 10.35 -8.19
C ALA A 145 -19.29 10.86 -8.15
N PHE A 146 -20.25 10.11 -7.59
CA PHE A 146 -21.69 10.45 -7.59
C PHE A 146 -22.09 11.70 -6.78
N GLY A 147 -21.14 12.45 -6.20
CA GLY A 147 -21.43 13.56 -5.30
C GLY A 147 -22.01 13.09 -3.96
N ARG A 148 -22.82 13.93 -3.30
CA ARG A 148 -23.32 13.68 -1.94
C ARG A 148 -24.43 12.62 -1.87
N GLN A 149 -25.18 12.41 -2.95
CA GLN A 149 -26.27 11.44 -3.00
C GLN A 149 -25.91 10.26 -3.90
N LEU A 150 -25.84 9.07 -3.32
CA LEU A 150 -25.58 7.85 -4.07
C LEU A 150 -26.84 7.36 -4.77
N PRO A 151 -26.82 7.12 -6.10
CA PRO A 151 -27.91 6.43 -6.77
C PRO A 151 -28.15 5.06 -6.13
N VAL A 152 -29.41 4.62 -6.07
CA VAL A 152 -29.81 3.37 -5.41
C VAL A 152 -28.99 2.18 -5.90
N ARG A 153 -28.76 2.06 -7.21
CA ARG A 153 -27.94 0.99 -7.80
C ARG A 153 -26.50 1.00 -7.28
N ALA A 154 -25.89 2.17 -7.13
CA ALA A 154 -24.55 2.30 -6.58
C ALA A 154 -24.51 1.92 -5.10
N ARG A 155 -25.53 2.29 -4.32
CA ARG A 155 -25.64 1.88 -2.91
C ARG A 155 -25.72 0.36 -2.76
N LEU A 156 -26.59 -0.28 -3.53
CA LEU A 156 -26.71 -1.74 -3.54
C LEU A 156 -25.39 -2.43 -3.93
N PHE A 157 -24.64 -1.86 -4.87
CA PHE A 157 -23.33 -2.37 -5.24
C PHE A 157 -22.29 -2.22 -4.12
N VAL A 158 -22.25 -1.05 -3.45
CA VAL A 158 -21.40 -0.83 -2.28
C VAL A 158 -21.72 -1.82 -1.17
N GLU A 159 -23.01 -2.02 -0.84
CA GLU A 159 -23.46 -2.99 0.15
C GLU A 159 -23.05 -4.43 -0.22
N PHE A 160 -23.09 -4.78 -1.51
CA PHE A 160 -22.57 -6.05 -1.99
C PHE A 160 -21.06 -6.18 -1.78
N LEU A 161 -20.28 -5.16 -2.19
CA LEU A 161 -18.82 -5.18 -2.04
C LEU A 161 -18.41 -5.29 -0.57
N VAL A 162 -19.02 -4.53 0.33
CA VAL A 162 -18.74 -4.60 1.77
C VAL A 162 -18.97 -6.02 2.31
N ARG A 163 -20.06 -6.68 1.89
CA ARG A 163 -20.31 -8.08 2.27
C ARG A 163 -19.26 -9.05 1.72
N GLN A 164 -18.76 -8.84 0.49
CA GLN A 164 -17.70 -9.70 -0.06
C GLN A 164 -16.35 -9.44 0.61
N MET A 165 -16.00 -8.19 0.88
CA MET A 165 -14.74 -7.83 1.54
C MET A 165 -14.68 -8.39 2.97
N GLY A 166 -15.78 -8.34 3.72
CA GLY A 166 -15.85 -8.96 5.06
C GLY A 166 -15.73 -10.50 5.07
N ARG A 167 -15.72 -11.16 3.90
CA ARG A 167 -15.37 -12.58 3.77
C ARG A 167 -13.88 -12.81 3.53
N LEU A 168 -13.17 -11.82 2.98
CA LEU A 168 -11.71 -11.90 2.74
C LEU A 168 -10.90 -11.67 4.02
N ASP A 169 -11.43 -10.87 4.95
CA ASP A 169 -10.79 -10.60 6.25
C ASP A 169 -10.90 -11.78 7.24
N ARG A 170 -11.83 -12.71 7.02
CA ARG A 170 -12.05 -13.92 7.85
C ARG A 170 -11.19 -15.07 7.38
#